data_AF-A0A3Q0RZD0-F1
#
_entry.id   AF-A0A3Q0RZD0-F1
#
_cell.length_a   1.000
_cell.length_b   1.000
_cell.length_c   1.000
_cell.angle_alpha   90.00
_cell.angle_beta   90.00
_cell.angle_gamma   90.00
#
_symmetry.space_group_name_H-M   'P 1'
#
loop_
_entity.id
_entity.type
_entity.pdbx_description
1 polymer ?
#
loop_
_entity_poly.entity_id
_entity_poly.type
_entity_poly.pdbx_seq_one_letter_code
_entity_poly.pdbx_strand_id
1 'polypeptide(L)'
;MGHPPLEFSECYLDSPDFRETLKCYELELERTNKFLKEVIKDGNSVITAIKGYSLAVQKFSHTLSVFQFDFIGDSLTDDEINIAQSFQEFAGLLQEVEHDRMMLVQNASDLLIKPLEKFRKDQIGVTKEKKKKFEKESEKYYSQLDKHLNLSAKKKETQLQEADELLEKERANFYESSVEYVYQIHQVQDRKKFDVVEPVLAFLHSILTLNNLTVEMTQDFMPYKQELQLSLQNVSDVTGNAIREM
;
A
#
# COMPACT_ATOMS: atom_id res chain seq x y z
N MET A 1 -11.97 -12.39 -19.70
CA MET A 1 -13.18 -11.93 -20.39
C MET A 1 -13.80 -10.83 -19.55
N GLY A 2 -14.13 -9.67 -20.15
CA GLY A 2 -14.69 -8.52 -19.44
C GLY A 2 -16.14 -8.76 -19.04
N HIS A 3 -16.60 -8.07 -17.99
CA HIS A 3 -18.02 -8.04 -17.65
C HIS A 3 -18.79 -7.19 -18.66
N PRO A 4 -20.04 -7.54 -19.00
CA PRO A 4 -20.90 -6.66 -19.80
C PRO A 4 -21.12 -5.33 -19.08
N PRO A 5 -21.31 -4.22 -19.81
CA PRO A 5 -21.43 -2.90 -19.21
C PRO A 5 -22.66 -2.79 -18.29
N LEU A 6 -22.53 -2.06 -17.18
CA LEU A 6 -23.65 -1.68 -16.32
C LEU A 6 -24.29 -0.39 -16.84
N GLU A 7 -25.23 -0.53 -17.76
CA GLU A 7 -25.91 0.63 -18.36
C GLU A 7 -26.88 1.30 -17.38
N PHE A 8 -26.87 2.63 -17.35
CA PHE A 8 -27.82 3.39 -16.52
C PHE A 8 -29.28 3.18 -16.94
N SER A 9 -29.53 2.93 -18.24
CA SER A 9 -30.87 2.65 -18.75
C SER A 9 -31.49 1.39 -18.15
N GLU A 10 -30.66 0.40 -17.81
CA GLU A 10 -31.11 -0.86 -17.21
C GLU A 10 -31.51 -0.70 -15.74
N CYS A 11 -31.08 0.38 -15.06
CA CYS A 11 -31.49 0.67 -13.68
C CYS A 11 -33.01 0.87 -13.54
N TYR A 12 -33.66 1.39 -14.59
CA TYR A 12 -35.11 1.57 -14.59
C TYR A 12 -35.86 0.27 -14.88
N LEU A 13 -35.30 -0.55 -15.78
CA LEU A 13 -35.90 -1.81 -16.21
C LEU A 13 -35.81 -2.88 -15.13
N ASP A 14 -34.77 -2.84 -14.30
CA ASP A 14 -34.55 -3.78 -13.20
C ASP A 14 -34.63 -5.24 -13.67
N SER A 15 -34.07 -5.50 -14.85
CA SER A 15 -34.17 -6.80 -15.51
C SER A 15 -33.39 -7.87 -14.73
N PRO A 16 -33.78 -9.16 -14.84
CA PRO A 16 -32.98 -10.25 -14.28
C PRO A 16 -31.53 -10.23 -14.78
N ASP A 17 -31.32 -9.90 -16.05
CA ASP A 17 -29.99 -9.80 -16.68
C ASP A 17 -29.17 -8.64 -16.09
N PHE A 18 -29.80 -7.49 -15.82
CA PHE A 18 -29.18 -6.39 -15.08
C PHE A 18 -28.74 -6.82 -13.68
N ARG A 19 -29.61 -7.54 -12.95
CA ARG A 19 -29.31 -8.04 -11.59
C ARG A 19 -28.16 -9.05 -11.60
N GLU A 20 -28.09 -9.93 -12.59
CA GLU A 20 -26.97 -10.86 -12.75
C GLU A 20 -25.66 -10.12 -13.06
N THR A 21 -25.71 -9.13 -13.95
CA THR A 21 -24.56 -8.28 -14.26
C THR A 21 -24.09 -7.50 -13.04
N LEU A 22 -25.00 -6.86 -12.31
CA LEU A 22 -24.71 -6.13 -11.06
C LEU A 22 -24.01 -7.04 -10.04
N LYS A 23 -24.51 -8.27 -9.86
CA LYS A 23 -23.88 -9.27 -8.98
C LYS A 23 -22.46 -9.61 -9.40
N CYS A 24 -22.15 -9.64 -10.68
CA CYS A 24 -20.78 -9.86 -11.15
C CYS A 24 -19.84 -8.73 -10.70
N TYR A 25 -20.28 -7.47 -10.81
CA TYR A 25 -19.51 -6.31 -10.33
C TYR A 25 -19.37 -6.29 -8.81
N GLU A 26 -20.39 -6.72 -8.07
CA GLU A 26 -20.30 -6.88 -6.61
C GLU A 26 -19.23 -7.90 -6.20
N LEU A 27 -19.15 -9.02 -6.91
CA LEU A 27 -18.11 -10.03 -6.68
C LEU A 27 -16.71 -9.49 -7.00
N GLU A 28 -16.57 -8.71 -8.08
CA GLU A 28 -15.31 -8.04 -8.42
C GLU A 28 -14.91 -7.03 -7.34
N LEU A 29 -15.86 -6.25 -6.82
CA LEU A 29 -15.64 -5.29 -5.74
C LEU A 29 -15.12 -5.98 -4.47
N GLU A 30 -15.72 -7.10 -4.08
CA GLU A 30 -15.27 -7.86 -2.91
C GLU A 30 -13.88 -8.49 -3.11
N ARG A 31 -13.59 -9.00 -4.32
CA ARG A 31 -12.24 -9.48 -4.67
C ARG A 31 -11.22 -8.35 -4.56
N THR A 32 -11.52 -7.18 -5.11
CA THR A 32 -10.66 -5.99 -5.02
C THR A 32 -10.45 -5.57 -3.57
N ASN A 33 -11.50 -5.51 -2.76
CA ASN A 33 -11.39 -5.17 -1.33
C ASN A 33 -10.51 -6.16 -0.56
N LYS A 34 -10.65 -7.47 -0.82
CA LYS A 34 -9.82 -8.51 -0.20
C LYS A 34 -8.36 -8.38 -0.64
N PHE A 35 -8.11 -8.21 -1.93
CA PHE A 35 -6.77 -8.00 -2.47
C PHE A 35 -6.09 -6.80 -1.81
N LEU A 36 -6.78 -5.64 -1.74
CA LEU A 36 -6.21 -4.45 -1.12
C LEU A 36 -5.92 -4.62 0.38
N LYS A 37 -6.75 -5.39 1.11
CA LYS A 37 -6.45 -5.73 2.51
C LYS A 37 -5.13 -6.49 2.64
N GLU A 38 -4.90 -7.48 1.80
CA GLU A 38 -3.64 -8.24 1.83
C GLU A 38 -2.46 -7.37 1.40
N VAL A 39 -2.59 -6.56 0.35
CA VAL A 39 -1.52 -5.63 -0.08
C VAL A 39 -1.14 -4.66 1.05
N ILE A 40 -2.11 -4.09 1.76
CA ILE A 40 -1.85 -3.20 2.90
C ILE A 40 -1.13 -3.95 4.03
N LYS A 41 -1.57 -5.18 4.34
CA LYS A 41 -0.98 -6.00 5.39
C LYS A 41 0.46 -6.39 5.05
N ASP A 42 0.70 -6.83 3.83
CA ASP A 42 2.02 -7.25 3.36
C ASP A 42 2.95 -6.05 3.21
N GLY A 43 2.44 -4.91 2.72
CA GLY A 43 3.17 -3.64 2.68
C GLY A 43 3.64 -3.19 4.06
N ASN A 44 2.77 -3.23 5.08
CA ASN A 44 3.16 -2.96 6.46
C ASN A 44 4.23 -3.94 6.99
N SER A 45 4.13 -5.22 6.61
CA SER A 45 5.12 -6.22 6.99
C SER A 45 6.49 -5.93 6.36
N VAL A 46 6.52 -5.53 5.09
CA VAL A 46 7.75 -5.10 4.40
C VAL A 46 8.34 -3.87 5.09
N ILE A 47 7.55 -2.83 5.36
CA ILE A 47 8.01 -1.60 6.04
C ILE A 47 8.62 -1.95 7.40
N THR A 48 7.97 -2.83 8.16
CA THR A 48 8.44 -3.29 9.47
C THR A 48 9.76 -4.06 9.35
N ALA A 49 9.88 -4.94 8.36
CA ALA A 49 11.10 -5.71 8.13
C ALA A 49 12.28 -4.81 7.74
N ILE A 50 12.06 -3.85 6.83
CA ILE A 50 13.08 -2.87 6.43
C ILE A 50 13.53 -2.06 7.66
N LYS A 51 12.59 -1.58 8.48
CA LYS A 51 12.91 -0.86 9.72
C LYS A 51 13.75 -1.71 10.68
N GLY A 52 13.36 -2.97 10.89
CA GLY A 52 14.09 -3.89 11.76
C GLY A 52 15.52 -4.15 11.27
N TYR A 53 15.69 -4.34 9.97
CA TYR A 53 16.99 -4.46 9.32
C TYR A 53 17.84 -3.19 9.54
N SER A 54 17.28 -2.01 9.27
CA SER A 54 18.00 -0.74 9.42
C SER A 54 18.49 -0.51 10.84
N LEU A 55 17.65 -0.79 11.84
CA LEU A 55 18.04 -0.66 13.25
C LEU A 55 19.18 -1.62 13.62
N ALA A 56 19.18 -2.84 13.06
CA ALA A 56 20.25 -3.80 13.30
C ALA A 56 21.58 -3.34 12.69
N VAL A 57 21.55 -2.82 11.45
CA VAL A 57 22.75 -2.28 10.79
C VAL A 57 23.27 -1.03 11.50
N GLN A 58 22.38 -0.11 11.92
CA GLN A 58 22.78 1.07 12.70
C GLN A 58 23.46 0.68 14.02
N LYS A 59 22.92 -0.32 14.74
CA LYS A 59 23.54 -0.83 15.97
C LYS A 59 24.92 -1.46 15.71
N PHE A 60 25.04 -2.23 14.63
CA PHE A 60 26.32 -2.82 14.23
C PHE A 60 27.34 -1.75 13.86
N SER A 61 26.96 -0.77 13.05
CA SER A 61 27.80 0.38 12.72
C SER A 61 28.26 1.14 13.97
N HIS A 62 27.36 1.40 14.92
CA HIS A 62 27.75 2.04 16.17
C HIS A 62 28.82 1.24 16.93
N THR A 63 28.68 -0.10 16.96
CA THR A 63 29.67 -0.99 17.57
C THR A 63 31.04 -0.87 16.89
N LEU A 64 31.09 -0.75 15.56
CA LEU A 64 32.34 -0.52 14.82
C LEU A 64 32.94 0.85 15.16
N SER A 65 32.10 1.90 15.22
CA SER A 65 32.57 3.28 15.42
C SER A 65 33.28 3.51 16.77
N VAL A 66 32.94 2.71 17.79
CA VAL A 66 33.51 2.82 19.14
C VAL A 66 34.72 1.91 19.36
N PHE A 67 35.10 1.09 18.38
CA PHE A 67 36.29 0.25 18.50
C PHE A 67 37.54 1.11 18.60
N GLN A 68 38.35 0.87 19.63
CA GLN A 68 39.67 1.47 19.82
C GLN A 68 40.56 0.41 20.47
N PHE A 69 41.86 0.44 20.15
CA PHE A 69 42.84 -0.38 20.85
C PHE A 69 43.15 0.21 22.23
N ASP A 70 43.38 -0.66 23.21
CA ASP A 70 43.96 -0.26 24.49
C ASP A 70 45.46 0.00 24.29
N PHE A 71 45.98 1.11 24.84
CA PHE A 71 47.40 1.44 24.75
C PHE A 71 48.25 0.44 25.54
N ILE A 72 49.27 -0.14 24.91
CA ILE A 72 50.32 -0.93 25.57
C ILE A 72 51.63 -0.15 25.46
N GLY A 73 52.11 0.41 26.57
CA GLY A 73 53.28 1.32 26.60
C GLY A 73 52.86 2.79 26.73
N ASP A 74 53.59 3.71 26.08
CA ASP A 74 53.38 5.16 26.21
C ASP A 74 52.46 5.76 25.11
N SER A 75 52.27 5.08 23.98
CA SER A 75 51.42 5.53 22.86
C SER A 75 50.93 4.38 21.97
N LEU A 76 49.90 4.65 21.16
CA LEU A 76 49.37 3.75 20.13
C LEU A 76 50.34 3.70 18.94
N THR A 77 50.41 2.57 18.26
CA THR A 77 51.14 2.44 17.00
C THR A 77 50.32 3.00 15.83
N ASP A 78 51.00 3.38 14.74
CA ASP A 78 50.33 3.88 13.53
C ASP A 78 49.35 2.83 12.95
N ASP A 79 49.69 1.54 13.05
CA ASP A 79 48.82 0.45 12.58
C ASP A 79 47.54 0.33 13.42
N GLU A 80 47.63 0.45 14.74
CA GLU A 80 46.47 0.44 15.64
C GLU A 80 45.55 1.63 15.37
N ILE A 81 46.12 2.82 15.13
CA ILE A 81 45.38 4.02 14.75
C ILE A 81 44.67 3.81 13.41
N ASN A 82 45.39 3.29 12.41
CA ASN A 82 44.84 3.04 11.07
C ASN A 82 43.70 2.01 11.09
N ILE A 83 43.83 0.91 11.84
CA ILE A 83 42.79 -0.10 11.96
C ILE A 83 41.53 0.46 12.65
N ALA A 84 41.71 1.22 13.74
CA ALA A 84 40.58 1.86 14.42
C ALA A 84 39.87 2.86 13.48
N GLN A 85 40.63 3.64 12.70
CA GLN A 85 40.09 4.54 11.69
C GLN A 85 39.33 3.78 10.60
N SER A 86 39.79 2.61 10.17
CA SER A 86 39.04 1.79 9.20
C SER A 86 37.67 1.35 9.69
N PHE A 87 37.53 0.99 10.97
CA PHE A 87 36.21 0.68 11.52
C PHE A 87 35.31 1.91 11.59
N GLN A 88 35.87 3.11 11.81
CA GLN A 88 35.10 4.36 11.75
C GLN A 88 34.61 4.67 10.33
N GLU A 89 35.45 4.48 9.31
CA GLU A 89 35.06 4.66 7.89
C GLU A 89 33.95 3.68 7.48
N PHE A 90 34.07 2.40 7.88
CA PHE A 90 33.01 1.40 7.64
C PHE A 90 31.71 1.77 8.34
N ALA A 91 31.81 2.25 9.59
CA ALA A 91 30.65 2.69 10.35
C ALA A 91 29.95 3.88 9.68
N GLY A 92 30.72 4.86 9.18
CA GLY A 92 30.22 6.03 8.47
C GLY A 92 29.39 5.66 7.25
N LEU A 93 29.96 4.84 6.35
CA LEU A 93 29.24 4.37 5.15
C LEU A 93 27.93 3.65 5.50
N LEU A 94 27.96 2.75 6.49
CA LEU A 94 26.76 2.05 6.94
C LEU A 94 25.70 3.00 7.51
N GLN A 95 26.11 4.03 8.27
CA GLN A 95 25.16 5.02 8.81
C GLN A 95 24.51 5.85 7.72
N GLU A 96 25.27 6.25 6.71
CA GLU A 96 24.77 7.04 5.59
C GLU A 96 23.71 6.26 4.79
N VAL A 97 24.03 5.02 4.42
CA VAL A 97 23.09 4.13 3.72
C VAL A 97 21.81 3.89 4.54
N GLU A 98 21.94 3.70 5.86
CA GLU A 98 20.76 3.50 6.71
C GLU A 98 19.96 4.78 6.97
N HIS A 99 20.58 5.96 6.91
CA HIS A 99 19.87 7.23 7.03
C HIS A 99 18.83 7.37 5.92
N ASP A 100 19.24 7.18 4.67
CA ASP A 100 18.34 7.26 3.52
C ASP A 100 17.28 6.16 3.52
N ARG A 101 17.64 4.94 3.93
CA ARG A 101 16.68 3.84 4.09
C ARG A 101 15.61 4.16 5.12
N MET A 102 15.99 4.77 6.24
CA MET A 102 15.04 5.18 7.29
C MET A 102 14.12 6.33 6.83
N MET A 103 14.62 7.25 5.99
CA MET A 103 13.79 8.27 5.35
C MET A 103 12.73 7.64 4.44
N LEU A 104 13.09 6.63 3.65
CA LEU A 104 12.13 5.86 2.85
C LEU A 104 11.07 5.20 3.74
N VAL A 105 11.48 4.50 4.81
CA VAL A 105 10.58 3.84 5.76
C VAL A 105 9.58 4.81 6.37
N GLN A 106 10.04 6.00 6.75
CA GLN A 106 9.19 7.04 7.35
C GLN A 106 8.11 7.52 6.38
N ASN A 107 8.43 7.58 5.08
CA ASN A 107 7.51 8.02 4.04
C ASN A 107 6.63 6.89 3.47
N ALA A 108 7.05 5.62 3.61
CA ALA A 108 6.38 4.47 2.99
C ALA A 108 4.92 4.31 3.41
N SER A 109 4.58 4.65 4.66
CA SER A 109 3.18 4.63 5.12
C SER A 109 2.33 5.65 4.37
N ASP A 110 2.86 6.83 4.07
CA ASP A 110 2.13 7.92 3.43
C ASP A 110 2.05 7.73 1.91
N LEU A 111 3.06 7.09 1.33
CA LEU A 111 3.13 6.79 -0.10
C LEU A 111 2.30 5.57 -0.50
N LEU A 112 2.26 4.52 0.33
CA LEU A 112 1.61 3.25 -0.01
C LEU A 112 0.37 2.98 0.84
N ILE A 113 0.52 2.97 2.17
CA ILE A 113 -0.50 2.43 3.06
C ILE A 113 -1.73 3.33 3.14
N LYS A 114 -1.54 4.60 3.48
CA LYS A 114 -2.65 5.57 3.64
C LYS A 114 -3.46 5.76 2.36
N PRO A 115 -2.86 5.87 1.15
CA PRO A 115 -3.63 5.97 -0.09
C PRO A 115 -4.53 4.75 -0.33
N LEU A 116 -4.01 3.53 -0.13
CA LEU A 116 -4.79 2.30 -0.32
C LEU A 116 -5.90 2.16 0.74
N GLU A 117 -5.64 2.54 1.99
CA GLU A 117 -6.65 2.61 3.04
C GLU A 117 -7.75 3.62 2.72
N LYS A 118 -7.35 4.81 2.23
CA LYS A 118 -8.27 5.86 1.80
C LYS A 118 -9.15 5.36 0.65
N PHE A 119 -8.58 4.72 -0.37
CA PHE A 119 -9.36 4.14 -1.46
C PHE A 119 -10.39 3.12 -0.94
N ARG A 120 -9.99 2.22 -0.05
CA ARG A 120 -10.91 1.23 0.55
C ARG A 120 -12.03 1.88 1.34
N LYS A 121 -11.74 2.96 2.09
CA LYS A 121 -12.73 3.66 2.90
C LYS A 121 -13.68 4.49 2.03
N ASP A 122 -13.12 5.36 1.20
CA ASP A 122 -13.84 6.43 0.52
C ASP A 122 -14.46 5.97 -0.79
N GLN A 123 -13.96 4.89 -1.40
CA GLN A 123 -14.55 4.30 -2.60
C GLN A 123 -15.37 3.07 -2.22
N ILE A 124 -14.71 1.99 -1.78
CA ILE A 124 -15.39 0.71 -1.50
C ILE A 124 -16.39 0.84 -0.35
N GLY A 125 -16.03 1.54 0.73
CA GLY A 125 -16.92 1.76 1.87
C GLY A 125 -18.18 2.55 1.48
N VAL A 126 -18.03 3.62 0.70
CA VAL A 126 -19.16 4.42 0.19
C VAL A 126 -20.06 3.59 -0.74
N THR A 127 -19.48 2.78 -1.64
CA THR A 127 -20.24 1.86 -2.51
C THR A 127 -21.06 0.86 -1.71
N LYS A 128 -20.56 0.36 -0.57
CA LYS A 128 -21.31 -0.53 0.34
C LYS A 128 -22.51 0.16 0.98
N GLU A 129 -22.39 1.43 1.34
CA GLU A 129 -23.52 2.21 1.87
C GLU A 129 -24.57 2.49 0.78
N LYS A 130 -24.14 2.77 -0.46
CA LYS A 130 -25.08 2.88 -1.59
C LYS A 130 -25.79 1.56 -1.90
N LYS A 131 -25.09 0.42 -1.81
CA LYS A 131 -25.70 -0.91 -1.91
C LYS A 131 -26.82 -1.10 -0.89
N LYS A 132 -26.56 -0.82 0.39
CA LYS A 132 -27.58 -0.93 1.46
C LYS A 132 -28.78 -0.03 1.19
N LYS A 133 -28.56 1.21 0.73
CA LYS A 133 -29.65 2.12 0.35
C LYS A 133 -30.48 1.51 -0.79
N PHE A 134 -29.82 1.03 -1.84
CA PHE A 134 -30.48 0.39 -2.98
C PHE A 134 -31.30 -0.85 -2.58
N GLU A 135 -30.74 -1.74 -1.74
CA GLU A 135 -31.47 -2.91 -1.23
C GLU A 135 -32.71 -2.50 -0.43
N LYS A 136 -32.55 -1.51 0.46
CA LYS A 136 -33.66 -0.99 1.27
C LYS A 136 -34.78 -0.36 0.44
N GLU A 137 -34.44 0.48 -0.55
CA GLU A 137 -35.46 1.09 -1.42
C GLU A 137 -36.07 0.06 -2.38
N SER A 138 -35.32 -0.98 -2.80
CA SER A 138 -35.85 -2.12 -3.54
C SER A 138 -36.94 -2.86 -2.74
N GLU A 139 -36.65 -3.20 -1.48
CA GLU A 139 -37.61 -3.89 -0.60
C GLU A 139 -38.90 -3.08 -0.39
N LYS A 140 -38.77 -1.77 -0.17
CA LYS A 140 -39.94 -0.88 -0.03
C LYS A 140 -40.77 -0.82 -1.30
N TYR A 141 -40.12 -0.63 -2.45
CA TYR A 141 -40.81 -0.56 -3.73
C TYR A 141 -41.56 -1.85 -4.04
N TYR A 142 -40.93 -3.02 -3.91
CA TYR A 142 -41.61 -4.29 -4.15
C TYR A 142 -42.74 -4.56 -3.14
N SER A 143 -42.55 -4.21 -1.86
CA SER A 143 -43.61 -4.31 -0.86
C SER A 143 -44.81 -3.42 -1.21
N GLN A 144 -44.55 -2.20 -1.69
CA GLN A 144 -45.61 -1.27 -2.10
C GLN A 144 -46.29 -1.72 -3.40
N LEU A 145 -45.53 -2.27 -4.34
CA LEU A 145 -46.05 -2.85 -5.58
C LEU A 145 -46.98 -4.03 -5.31
N ASP A 146 -46.59 -4.96 -4.43
CA ASP A 146 -47.44 -6.08 -4.04
C ASP A 146 -48.75 -5.62 -3.37
N LYS A 147 -48.68 -4.63 -2.47
CA LYS A 147 -49.88 -4.03 -1.86
C LYS A 147 -50.79 -3.39 -2.90
N HIS A 148 -50.21 -2.72 -3.90
CA HIS A 148 -50.93 -2.06 -4.98
C HIS A 148 -51.62 -3.08 -5.89
N LEU A 149 -50.92 -4.15 -6.29
CA LEU A 149 -51.49 -5.24 -7.09
C LEU A 149 -52.65 -5.96 -6.39
N ASN A 150 -52.59 -6.05 -5.05
CA ASN A 150 -53.64 -6.65 -4.24
C ASN A 150 -54.77 -5.67 -3.86
N LEU A 151 -54.72 -4.42 -4.33
CA LEU A 151 -55.72 -3.40 -4.02
C LEU A 151 -57.03 -3.66 -4.78
N SER A 152 -58.14 -3.72 -4.04
CA SER A 152 -59.45 -3.91 -4.68
C SER A 152 -59.90 -2.68 -5.44
N ALA A 153 -60.31 -2.86 -6.70
CA ALA A 153 -60.93 -1.82 -7.52
C ALA A 153 -62.25 -1.26 -6.95
N LYS A 154 -62.81 -1.84 -5.88
CA LYS A 154 -64.01 -1.34 -5.18
C LYS A 154 -63.70 -0.28 -4.13
N LYS A 155 -62.42 0.04 -3.90
CA LYS A 155 -62.01 1.11 -2.97
C LYS A 155 -62.48 2.47 -3.49
N LYS A 156 -62.53 3.45 -2.58
CA LYS A 156 -62.88 4.82 -2.96
C LYS A 156 -61.83 5.36 -3.93
N GLU A 157 -62.25 6.16 -4.89
CA GLU A 157 -61.36 6.79 -5.88
C GLU A 157 -60.16 7.49 -5.22
N THR A 158 -60.39 8.23 -4.13
CA THR A 158 -59.31 8.89 -3.39
C THR A 158 -58.27 7.92 -2.83
N GLN A 159 -58.70 6.72 -2.40
CA GLN A 159 -57.78 5.70 -1.89
C GLN A 159 -56.98 5.01 -2.99
N LEU A 160 -57.55 4.91 -4.20
CA LEU A 160 -56.85 4.41 -5.38
C LEU A 160 -55.77 5.42 -5.79
N GLN A 161 -56.13 6.70 -5.87
CA GLN A 161 -55.19 7.79 -6.18
C GLN A 161 -54.05 7.89 -5.16
N GLU A 162 -54.34 7.83 -3.86
CA GLU A 162 -53.30 7.82 -2.81
C GLU A 162 -52.34 6.62 -2.95
N ALA A 163 -52.85 5.45 -3.37
CA ALA A 163 -52.04 4.26 -3.58
C ALA A 163 -51.14 4.39 -4.83
N ASP A 164 -51.65 4.99 -5.91
CA ASP A 164 -50.90 5.30 -7.12
C ASP A 164 -49.76 6.28 -6.82
N GLU A 165 -50.05 7.39 -6.14
CA GLU A 165 -49.05 8.40 -5.76
C GLU A 165 -47.94 7.80 -4.88
N LEU A 166 -48.32 6.95 -3.92
CA LEU A 166 -47.36 6.28 -3.05
C LEU A 166 -46.49 5.27 -3.83
N LEU A 167 -47.08 4.50 -4.76
CA LEU A 167 -46.32 3.57 -5.59
C LEU A 167 -45.30 4.31 -6.48
N GLU A 168 -45.73 5.40 -7.12
CA GLU A 168 -44.85 6.19 -7.99
C GLU A 168 -43.72 6.87 -7.20
N LYS A 169 -44.00 7.32 -5.98
CA LYS A 169 -42.95 7.82 -5.07
C LYS A 169 -41.92 6.75 -4.72
N GLU A 170 -42.35 5.54 -4.33
CA GLU A 170 -41.40 4.47 -3.99
C GLU A 170 -40.65 3.96 -5.23
N ARG A 171 -41.30 3.94 -6.41
CA ARG A 171 -40.65 3.65 -7.70
C ARG A 171 -39.53 4.65 -8.00
N ALA A 172 -39.79 5.94 -7.80
CA ALA A 172 -38.79 7.00 -8.00
C ALA A 172 -37.60 6.84 -7.04
N ASN A 173 -37.85 6.58 -5.75
CA ASN A 173 -36.80 6.36 -4.75
C ASN A 173 -35.92 5.14 -5.10
N PHE A 174 -36.56 4.04 -5.51
CA PHE A 174 -35.86 2.84 -5.98
C PHE A 174 -34.95 3.16 -7.17
N TYR A 175 -35.51 3.80 -8.21
CA TYR A 175 -34.75 4.12 -9.40
C TYR A 175 -33.56 5.05 -9.12
N GLU A 176 -33.78 6.12 -8.34
CA GLU A 176 -32.70 7.03 -7.92
C GLU A 176 -31.59 6.26 -7.19
N SER A 177 -31.96 5.40 -6.24
CA SER A 177 -30.98 4.60 -5.49
C SER A 177 -30.22 3.61 -6.37
N SER A 178 -30.86 3.04 -7.40
CA SER A 178 -30.23 2.14 -8.38
C SER A 178 -29.17 2.86 -9.20
N VAL A 179 -29.52 4.04 -9.75
CA VAL A 179 -28.59 4.87 -10.54
C VAL A 179 -27.42 5.33 -9.67
N GLU A 180 -27.68 5.81 -8.45
CA GLU A 180 -26.62 6.19 -7.51
C GLU A 180 -25.67 5.02 -7.21
N TYR A 181 -26.21 3.81 -7.07
CA TYR A 181 -25.41 2.64 -6.77
C TYR A 181 -24.53 2.21 -7.95
N VAL A 182 -25.12 2.10 -9.15
CA VAL A 182 -24.38 1.80 -10.39
C VAL A 182 -23.31 2.86 -10.66
N TYR A 183 -23.64 4.14 -10.46
CA TYR A 183 -22.67 5.23 -10.59
C TYR A 183 -21.47 5.05 -9.66
N GLN A 184 -21.70 4.66 -8.40
CA GLN A 184 -20.60 4.40 -7.48
C GLN A 184 -19.76 3.18 -7.86
N ILE A 185 -20.36 2.14 -8.43
CA ILE A 185 -19.59 1.00 -8.97
C ILE A 185 -18.67 1.48 -10.10
N HIS A 186 -19.18 2.28 -11.03
CA HIS A 186 -18.37 2.87 -12.11
C HIS A 186 -17.22 3.72 -11.57
N GLN A 187 -17.49 4.59 -10.58
CA GLN A 187 -16.43 5.39 -9.96
C GLN A 187 -15.32 4.53 -9.37
N VAL A 188 -15.64 3.41 -8.70
CA VAL A 188 -14.62 2.49 -8.20
C VAL A 188 -13.80 1.89 -9.35
N GLN A 189 -14.44 1.44 -10.43
CA GLN A 189 -13.73 0.84 -11.58
C GLN A 189 -12.76 1.82 -12.22
N ASP A 190 -13.16 3.07 -12.38
CA ASP A 190 -12.31 4.10 -12.98
C ASP A 190 -11.19 4.54 -12.04
N ARG A 191 -11.52 4.81 -10.78
CA ARG A 191 -10.53 5.24 -9.78
C ARG A 191 -9.48 4.19 -9.49
N LYS A 192 -9.86 2.91 -9.45
CA LYS A 192 -8.94 1.79 -9.25
C LYS A 192 -7.76 1.79 -10.21
N LYS A 193 -7.93 2.30 -11.44
CA LYS A 193 -6.89 2.33 -12.47
C LYS A 193 -5.69 3.19 -12.07
N PHE A 194 -5.90 4.22 -11.23
CA PHE A 194 -4.83 5.13 -10.80
C PHE A 194 -4.66 5.14 -9.28
N ASP A 195 -5.74 5.29 -8.50
CA ASP A 195 -5.69 5.42 -7.03
C ASP A 195 -5.12 4.17 -6.32
N VAL A 196 -5.06 3.03 -7.00
CA VAL A 196 -4.42 1.80 -6.50
C VAL A 196 -3.03 1.58 -7.10
N VAL A 197 -2.87 1.85 -8.40
CA VAL A 197 -1.63 1.55 -9.13
C VAL A 197 -0.53 2.55 -8.78
N GLU A 198 -0.87 3.84 -8.67
CA GLU A 198 0.08 4.92 -8.42
C GLU A 198 0.78 4.80 -7.05
N PRO A 199 0.09 4.51 -5.92
CA PRO A 199 0.77 4.26 -4.64
C PRO A 199 1.77 3.10 -4.68
N VAL A 200 1.42 2.01 -5.39
CA VAL A 200 2.29 0.84 -5.53
C VAL A 200 3.51 1.18 -6.38
N LEU A 201 3.31 1.89 -7.48
CA LEU A 201 4.39 2.35 -8.35
C LEU A 201 5.33 3.31 -7.61
N ALA A 202 4.79 4.26 -6.85
CA ALA A 202 5.57 5.22 -6.07
C ALA A 202 6.44 4.51 -5.02
N PHE A 203 5.88 3.53 -4.32
CA PHE A 203 6.64 2.72 -3.36
C PHE A 203 7.75 1.90 -4.04
N LEU A 204 7.44 1.22 -5.15
CA LEU A 204 8.45 0.49 -5.92
C LEU A 204 9.58 1.42 -6.39
N HIS A 205 9.23 2.59 -6.92
CA HIS A 205 10.19 3.58 -7.37
C HIS A 205 11.10 4.05 -6.22
N SER A 206 10.55 4.29 -5.02
CA SER A 206 11.35 4.66 -3.85
C SER A 206 12.41 3.61 -3.49
N ILE A 207 12.06 2.31 -3.58
CA ILE A 207 13.01 1.21 -3.32
C ILE A 207 14.11 1.20 -4.39
N LEU A 208 13.75 1.35 -5.66
CA LEU A 208 14.71 1.36 -6.76
C LEU A 208 15.68 2.55 -6.67
N THR A 209 15.17 3.72 -6.32
CA THR A 209 15.99 4.91 -6.09
C THR A 209 16.98 4.71 -4.95
N LEU A 210 16.55 4.14 -3.81
CA LEU A 210 17.44 3.81 -2.70
C LEU A 210 18.54 2.81 -3.11
N ASN A 211 18.20 1.81 -3.91
CA ASN A 211 19.18 0.84 -4.40
C ASN A 211 20.24 1.50 -5.29
N ASN A 212 19.83 2.41 -6.19
CA ASN A 212 20.76 3.15 -7.02
C ASN A 212 21.68 4.06 -6.18
N LEU A 213 21.13 4.75 -5.19
CA LEU A 213 21.91 5.57 -4.27
C LEU A 213 22.96 4.74 -3.51
N THR A 214 22.59 3.53 -3.08
CA THR A 214 23.53 2.60 -2.43
C THR A 214 24.68 2.19 -3.37
N VAL A 215 24.40 2.04 -4.66
CA VAL A 215 25.44 1.75 -5.67
C VAL A 215 26.39 2.93 -5.82
N GLU A 216 25.88 4.16 -5.90
CA GLU A 216 26.68 5.38 -5.97
C GLU A 216 27.59 5.52 -4.74
N MET A 217 27.04 5.39 -3.52
CA MET A 217 27.82 5.40 -2.27
C MET A 217 28.91 4.31 -2.25
N THR A 218 28.62 3.13 -2.80
CA THR A 218 29.61 2.05 -2.89
C THR A 218 30.74 2.41 -3.85
N GLN A 219 30.45 3.11 -4.94
CA GLN A 219 31.46 3.58 -5.90
C GLN A 219 32.36 4.64 -5.26
N ASP A 220 31.79 5.58 -4.52
CA ASP A 220 32.53 6.62 -3.80
C ASP A 220 33.45 6.03 -2.72
N PHE A 221 33.07 4.89 -2.13
CA PHE A 221 33.87 4.17 -1.15
C PHE A 221 35.01 3.31 -1.76
N MET A 222 34.98 3.01 -3.06
CA MET A 222 35.97 2.11 -3.70
C MET A 222 37.43 2.54 -3.53
N PRO A 223 37.81 3.83 -3.67
CA PRO A 223 39.19 4.26 -3.50
C PRO A 223 39.75 3.93 -2.12
N TYR A 224 38.98 4.25 -1.06
CA TYR A 224 39.36 3.94 0.31
C TYR A 224 39.54 2.44 0.53
N LYS A 225 38.59 1.63 0.00
CA LYS A 225 38.68 0.17 0.05
C LYS A 225 39.97 -0.36 -0.59
N GLN A 226 40.35 0.16 -1.76
CA GLN A 226 41.56 -0.28 -2.46
C GLN A 226 42.83 0.05 -1.67
N GLU A 227 42.92 1.25 -1.13
CA GLU A 227 44.04 1.69 -0.28
C GLU A 227 44.17 0.82 0.96
N LEU A 228 43.05 0.57 1.65
CA LEU A 228 43.02 -0.27 2.84
C LEU A 228 43.43 -1.72 2.54
N GLN A 229 43.00 -2.28 1.41
CA GLN A 229 43.38 -3.64 1.00
C GLN A 229 44.90 -3.78 0.80
N LEU A 230 45.53 -2.78 0.18
CA LEU A 230 46.99 -2.75 0.01
C LEU A 230 47.71 -2.65 1.36
N SER A 231 47.21 -1.78 2.26
CA SER A 231 47.76 -1.62 3.61
C SER A 231 47.72 -2.92 4.42
N LEU A 232 46.57 -3.61 4.42
CA LEU A 232 46.41 -4.90 5.13
C LEU A 232 47.30 -6.00 4.57
N GLN A 233 47.51 -6.03 3.25
CA GLN A 233 48.41 -6.98 2.62
C GLN A 233 49.87 -6.77 3.08
N ASN A 234 50.33 -5.52 3.11
CA ASN A 234 51.67 -5.18 3.58
C ASN A 234 51.90 -5.60 5.04
N VAL A 235 50.94 -5.32 5.94
CA VAL A 235 51.03 -5.72 7.36
C VAL A 235 51.08 -7.25 7.50
N SER A 236 50.29 -7.97 6.71
CA SER A 236 50.26 -9.44 6.71
C SER A 236 51.59 -10.04 6.25
N ASP A 237 52.19 -9.49 5.19
CA ASP A 237 53.48 -9.95 4.65
C ASP A 237 54.63 -9.67 5.63
N VAL A 238 54.65 -8.50 6.27
CA VAL A 238 55.65 -8.15 7.30
C VAL A 238 55.54 -9.09 8.50
N THR A 239 54.33 -9.31 9.01
CA THR A 239 54.09 -10.19 10.16
C THR A 239 54.46 -11.64 9.84
N GLY A 240 54.12 -12.12 8.64
CA GLY A 240 54.45 -13.48 8.18
C GLY A 240 55.96 -13.72 8.03
N ASN A 241 56.72 -12.70 7.63
CA ASN A 241 58.18 -12.78 7.56
C ASN A 241 58.81 -12.76 8.96
N ALA A 242 58.33 -11.91 9.86
CA ALA A 242 58.84 -11.84 11.23
C ALA A 242 58.66 -13.18 11.99
N ILE A 243 57.52 -13.85 11.80
CA ILE A 243 57.26 -15.17 12.43
C ILE A 243 58.16 -16.26 11.84
N ARG A 244 58.57 -16.16 10.57
CA ARG A 244 59.48 -17.13 9.92
C ARG A 244 60.94 -16.98 10.34
N GLU A 245 61.32 -15.79 10.81
CA GLU A 245 62.68 -15.49 11.28
C GLU A 245 62.89 -15.80 12.77
N MET A 246 61.83 -16.15 13.50
CA MET A 246 61.85 -16.61 14.89
C MET A 246 61.91 -18.14 15.00
#